data_AF-A0A7Z9VC67-F1
#
_entry.id   AF-A0A7Z9VC67-F1
#
_cell.length_a   1.000
_cell.length_b   1.000
_cell.length_c   1.000
_cell.angle_alpha   90.00
_cell.angle_beta   90.00
_cell.angle_gamma   90.00
#
_symmetry.space_group_name_H-M   'P 1'
#
loop_
_entity.id
_entity.type
_entity.pdbx_description
1 polymer ?
#
loop_
_entity_poly.entity_id
_entity_poly.type
_entity_poly.pdbx_seq_one_letter_code
_entity_poly.pdbx_strand_id
1 'polypeptide(L)'
;MRIFDPHCHMISRITDDYERMAVAGVVAITEPSFWLGEPRKYAGTFYDYFDHITGFERERASQYGIQHFCTIGVNPREANDLDLANEVLTKMEEWFDHPSVVAVGELGFDLITDEEEVILRKQMEMAFNAGLPVMIHTPHRNKLEGTLRTIEVIQDMGLDPTRILIDHNTEETIGASLENGFWCGHTVYPVTKLSPER
;
A
#
# COMPACT_ATOMS: atom_id res chain seq x y z
N MET A 1 -14.45 9.29 -20.03
CA MET A 1 -14.57 8.35 -18.87
C MET A 1 -13.84 8.99 -17.71
N ARG A 2 -14.27 8.78 -16.46
CA ARG A 2 -13.51 9.19 -15.27
C ARG A 2 -12.96 7.93 -14.63
N ILE A 3 -11.64 7.83 -14.49
CA ILE A 3 -10.95 6.66 -13.97
C ILE A 3 -10.34 7.02 -12.61
N PHE A 4 -10.47 6.11 -11.65
CA PHE A 4 -9.75 6.12 -10.40
C PHE A 4 -8.73 4.97 -10.44
N ASP A 5 -7.46 5.28 -10.24
CA ASP A 5 -6.39 4.29 -10.14
C ASP A 5 -6.06 4.05 -8.66
N PRO A 6 -6.42 2.90 -8.08
CA PRO A 6 -6.29 2.67 -6.65
C PRO A 6 -4.85 2.43 -6.20
N HIS A 7 -3.88 2.30 -7.11
CA HIS A 7 -2.51 1.98 -6.75
C HIS A 7 -1.51 2.47 -7.82
N CYS A 8 -0.81 3.58 -7.54
CA CYS A 8 0.33 4.02 -8.34
C CYS A 8 1.37 4.80 -7.52
N HIS A 9 2.64 4.40 -7.58
CA HIS A 9 3.73 5.10 -6.89
C HIS A 9 4.28 6.30 -7.69
N MET A 10 3.72 7.48 -7.49
CA MET A 10 4.05 8.67 -8.26
C MET A 10 5.41 9.27 -7.90
N ILE A 11 5.94 9.04 -6.70
CA ILE A 11 7.31 9.44 -6.35
C ILE A 11 8.36 8.85 -7.32
N SER A 12 8.05 7.70 -7.94
CA SER A 12 8.90 7.02 -8.92
C SER A 12 8.64 7.44 -10.38
N ARG A 13 7.73 8.38 -10.60
CA ARG A 13 7.22 8.81 -11.92
C ARG A 13 7.64 10.23 -12.27
N ILE A 14 7.61 10.50 -13.57
CA ILE A 14 7.86 11.84 -14.11
C ILE A 14 6.53 12.54 -14.44
N THR A 15 6.57 13.84 -14.66
CA THR A 15 5.39 14.65 -14.99
C THR A 15 4.67 14.22 -16.26
N ASP A 16 5.39 13.70 -17.26
CA ASP A 16 4.79 13.14 -18.48
C ASP A 16 3.81 11.99 -18.17
N ASP A 17 4.04 11.24 -17.09
CA ASP A 17 3.12 10.17 -16.67
C ASP A 17 1.78 10.77 -16.21
N TYR A 18 1.80 11.88 -15.47
CA TYR A 18 0.57 12.60 -15.10
C TYR A 18 -0.19 13.15 -16.31
N GLU A 19 0.51 13.74 -17.28
CA GLU A 19 -0.13 14.20 -18.52
C GLU A 19 -0.83 13.06 -19.26
N ARG A 20 -0.15 11.91 -19.38
CA ARG A 20 -0.70 10.71 -20.02
C ARG A 20 -1.89 10.15 -19.25
N MET A 21 -1.82 10.12 -17.93
CA MET A 21 -2.93 9.69 -17.06
C MET A 21 -4.15 10.60 -17.23
N ALA A 22 -3.96 11.92 -17.25
CA ALA A 22 -5.02 12.89 -17.47
C ALA A 22 -5.67 12.73 -18.86
N VAL A 23 -4.87 12.56 -19.91
CA VAL A 23 -5.36 12.28 -21.29
C VAL A 23 -6.13 10.97 -21.36
N ALA A 24 -5.72 9.94 -20.60
CA ALA A 24 -6.42 8.67 -20.49
C ALA A 24 -7.73 8.76 -19.66
N GLY A 25 -7.98 9.89 -18.98
CA GLY A 25 -9.18 10.13 -18.20
C GLY A 25 -9.07 9.74 -16.72
N VAL A 26 -7.85 9.52 -16.21
CA VAL A 26 -7.61 9.38 -14.77
C VAL A 26 -7.84 10.73 -14.10
N VAL A 27 -8.68 10.73 -13.07
CA VAL A 27 -9.06 11.95 -12.33
C VAL A 27 -8.65 11.88 -10.86
N ALA A 28 -8.36 10.68 -10.36
CA ALA A 28 -7.93 10.47 -8.99
C ALA A 28 -7.05 9.22 -8.91
N ILE A 29 -6.09 9.24 -7.98
CA ILE A 29 -5.17 8.14 -7.73
C ILE A 29 -5.01 7.90 -6.22
N THR A 30 -4.59 6.70 -5.83
CA THR A 30 -3.99 6.45 -4.52
C THR A 30 -2.55 6.00 -4.70
N GLU A 31 -1.62 6.70 -4.04
CA GLU A 31 -0.21 6.35 -3.95
C GLU A 31 0.09 5.68 -2.62
N PRO A 32 0.40 4.38 -2.61
CA PRO A 32 0.76 3.75 -1.36
C PRO A 32 2.21 4.04 -0.96
N SER A 33 2.51 3.99 0.34
CA SER A 33 3.90 4.15 0.81
C SER A 33 4.82 3.11 0.18
N PHE A 34 5.89 3.60 -0.44
CA PHE A 34 6.75 2.84 -1.34
C PHE A 34 8.12 2.52 -0.72
N TRP A 35 8.69 1.38 -1.11
CA TRP A 35 10.09 1.07 -0.89
C TRP A 35 10.97 1.69 -1.98
N LEU A 36 11.91 2.55 -1.60
CA LEU A 36 12.66 3.42 -2.54
C LEU A 36 13.71 2.70 -3.42
N GLY A 37 13.81 1.38 -3.35
CA GLY A 37 14.86 0.60 -4.02
C GLY A 37 16.11 0.37 -3.15
N GLU A 38 16.16 0.98 -1.96
CA GLU A 38 17.21 0.83 -0.95
C GLU A 38 16.57 0.95 0.44
N PRO A 39 16.94 0.11 1.43
CA PRO A 39 16.45 0.25 2.80
C PRO A 39 16.82 1.63 3.36
N ARG A 40 15.83 2.38 3.86
CA ARG A 40 16.09 3.61 4.60
C ARG A 40 16.90 3.29 5.85
N LYS A 41 17.78 4.20 6.25
CA LYS A 41 18.69 4.00 7.40
C LYS A 41 18.20 4.67 8.69
N TYR A 42 17.26 5.59 8.58
CA TYR A 42 16.82 6.45 9.67
C TYR A 42 15.31 6.68 9.55
N ALA A 43 14.61 6.71 10.69
CA ALA A 43 13.18 6.99 10.72
C ALA A 43 12.86 8.39 10.14
N GLY A 44 13.77 9.35 10.29
CA GLY A 44 13.66 10.68 9.66
C GLY A 44 13.41 10.63 8.16
N THR A 45 13.98 9.66 7.44
CA THR A 45 13.75 9.52 5.99
C THR A 45 12.34 9.03 5.66
N PHE A 46 11.68 8.29 6.57
CA PHE A 46 10.26 7.98 6.42
C PHE A 46 9.41 9.22 6.65
N TYR A 47 9.72 10.02 7.67
CA TYR A 47 8.96 11.23 7.99
C TYR A 47 9.02 12.25 6.85
N ASP A 48 10.22 12.53 6.32
CA ASP A 48 10.40 13.39 5.15
C ASP A 48 9.64 12.84 3.92
N TYR A 49 9.61 11.52 3.76
CA TYR A 49 8.86 10.86 2.69
C TYR A 49 7.34 10.99 2.89
N PHE A 50 6.83 10.82 4.10
CA PHE A 50 5.42 10.98 4.42
C PHE A 50 4.96 12.43 4.20
N ASP A 51 5.77 13.42 4.57
CA ASP A 51 5.53 14.83 4.25
C ASP A 51 5.50 15.08 2.73
N HIS A 52 6.41 14.44 1.99
CA HIS A 52 6.45 14.55 0.53
C HIS A 52 5.19 14.02 -0.14
N ILE A 53 4.78 12.78 0.18
CA ILE A 53 3.61 12.16 -0.48
C ILE A 53 2.29 12.78 -0.03
N THR A 54 2.19 13.30 1.20
CA THR A 54 0.96 13.94 1.68
C THR A 54 0.81 15.36 1.16
N GLY A 55 1.92 16.11 1.06
CA GLY A 55 1.96 17.52 0.67
C GLY A 55 2.36 17.76 -0.78
N PHE A 56 3.67 17.64 -1.08
CA PHE A 56 4.21 18.01 -2.39
C PHE A 56 3.59 17.20 -3.52
N GLU A 57 3.43 15.89 -3.36
CA GLU A 57 2.90 15.04 -4.42
C GLU A 57 1.43 15.33 -4.71
N ARG A 58 0.67 15.69 -3.66
CA ARG A 58 -0.70 16.19 -3.80
C ARG A 58 -0.77 17.46 -4.64
N GLU A 59 0.12 18.41 -4.38
CA GLU A 59 0.21 19.64 -5.17
C GLU A 59 0.63 19.33 -6.61
N ARG A 60 1.65 18.48 -6.80
CA ARG A 60 2.18 18.09 -8.11
C ARG A 60 1.10 17.46 -8.99
N ALA A 61 0.32 16.50 -8.47
CA ALA A 61 -0.78 15.87 -9.20
C ALA A 61 -1.88 16.88 -9.62
N SER A 62 -2.18 17.85 -8.74
CA SER A 62 -3.26 18.82 -8.97
C SER A 62 -3.01 19.72 -10.19
N GLN A 63 -1.74 19.96 -10.55
CA GLN A 63 -1.36 20.72 -11.73
C GLN A 63 -1.82 20.06 -13.05
N TYR A 64 -2.08 18.76 -13.02
CA TYR A 64 -2.57 17.96 -14.14
C TYR A 64 -4.07 17.62 -14.01
N GLY A 65 -4.76 18.21 -13.03
CA GLY A 65 -6.18 17.95 -12.77
C GLY A 65 -6.47 16.58 -12.12
N ILE A 66 -5.46 15.95 -11.51
CA ILE A 66 -5.59 14.65 -10.83
C ILE A 66 -5.60 14.87 -9.32
N GLN A 67 -6.60 14.28 -8.64
CA GLN A 67 -6.64 14.22 -7.18
C GLN A 67 -5.72 13.12 -6.68
N HIS A 68 -4.81 13.47 -5.78
CA HIS A 68 -3.89 12.50 -5.17
C HIS A 68 -4.34 12.19 -3.74
N PHE A 69 -4.43 10.89 -3.48
CA PHE A 69 -4.56 10.31 -2.15
C PHE A 69 -3.36 9.40 -1.91
N CYS A 70 -3.10 9.05 -0.66
CA CYS A 70 -2.01 8.15 -0.32
C CYS A 70 -2.34 7.25 0.86
N THR A 71 -1.46 6.26 1.06
CA THR A 71 -1.44 5.43 2.25
C THR A 71 -0.10 5.61 2.97
N ILE A 72 -0.13 5.51 4.31
CA ILE A 72 1.05 5.66 5.16
C ILE A 72 1.39 4.30 5.76
N GLY A 73 2.66 3.90 5.71
CA GLY A 73 3.09 2.61 6.24
C GLY A 73 4.58 2.34 6.06
N VAL A 74 5.08 1.41 6.87
CA VAL A 74 6.38 0.76 6.73
C VAL A 74 6.22 -0.46 5.84
N ASN A 75 6.93 -0.47 4.71
CA ASN A 75 6.92 -1.56 3.74
C ASN A 75 7.52 -2.85 4.35
N PRO A 76 7.04 -4.06 3.99
CA PRO A 76 7.58 -5.32 4.51
C PRO A 76 9.11 -5.48 4.35
N ARG A 77 9.70 -4.95 3.27
CA ARG A 77 11.15 -5.02 3.09
C ARG A 77 11.92 -4.34 4.22
N GLU A 78 11.40 -3.23 4.72
CA GLU A 78 12.00 -2.43 5.79
C GLU A 78 11.53 -2.86 7.18
N ALA A 79 10.45 -3.64 7.28
CA ALA A 79 9.95 -4.22 8.53
C ALA A 79 10.92 -5.20 9.20
N ASN A 80 11.85 -5.77 8.42
CA ASN A 80 12.89 -6.68 8.92
C ASN A 80 13.94 -5.97 9.83
N ASP A 81 14.05 -4.64 9.75
CA ASP A 81 14.80 -3.85 10.75
C ASP A 81 13.82 -3.39 11.83
N LEU A 82 13.68 -4.19 12.90
CA LEU A 82 12.72 -3.92 13.95
C LEU A 82 13.00 -2.60 14.68
N ASP A 83 14.26 -2.23 14.89
CA ASP A 83 14.58 -1.00 15.62
C ASP A 83 14.12 0.22 14.80
N LEU A 84 14.46 0.23 13.51
CA LEU A 84 14.01 1.26 12.58
C LEU A 84 12.49 1.29 12.44
N ALA A 85 11.87 0.15 12.18
CA ALA A 85 10.42 0.06 11.98
C ALA A 85 9.67 0.54 13.22
N ASN A 86 10.05 0.09 14.42
CA ASN A 86 9.45 0.56 15.66
C ASN A 86 9.65 2.05 15.90
N GLU A 87 10.83 2.60 15.56
CA GLU A 87 11.06 4.05 15.65
C GLU A 87 10.06 4.81 14.76
N VAL A 88 9.87 4.38 13.50
CA VAL A 88 8.90 5.01 12.57
C VAL A 88 7.48 4.95 13.11
N LEU A 89 7.05 3.80 13.66
CA LEU A 89 5.70 3.63 14.20
C LEU A 89 5.39 4.59 15.36
N THR A 90 6.39 5.10 16.09
CA THR A 90 6.15 6.06 17.19
C THR A 90 5.51 7.36 16.77
N LYS A 91 5.66 7.76 15.50
CA LYS A 91 5.12 9.01 14.94
C LYS A 91 4.17 8.81 13.77
N MET A 92 4.09 7.60 13.22
CA MET A 92 3.34 7.35 11.98
C MET A 92 1.88 7.82 12.03
N GLU A 93 1.23 7.79 13.20
CA GLU A 93 -0.15 8.29 13.36
C GLU A 93 -0.29 9.80 13.15
N GLU A 94 0.78 10.59 13.26
CA GLU A 94 0.77 12.04 13.05
C GLU A 94 0.28 12.41 11.62
N TRP A 95 0.43 11.51 10.65
CA TRP A 95 -0.03 11.72 9.27
C TRP A 95 -1.45 11.22 9.00
N PHE A 96 -2.06 10.43 9.89
CA PHE A 96 -3.35 9.78 9.62
C PHE A 96 -4.52 10.74 9.42
N ASP A 97 -4.48 11.90 10.08
CA ASP A 97 -5.51 12.95 9.94
C ASP A 97 -5.31 13.84 8.70
N HIS A 98 -4.24 13.64 7.93
CA HIS A 98 -3.99 14.44 6.73
C HIS A 98 -5.03 14.11 5.65
N PRO A 99 -5.66 15.10 4.96
CA PRO A 99 -6.75 14.87 4.01
C PRO A 99 -6.39 14.09 2.74
N SER A 100 -5.10 13.82 2.50
CA SER A 100 -4.64 12.91 1.44
C SER A 100 -4.60 11.46 1.90
N VAL A 101 -4.47 11.19 3.19
CA VAL A 101 -4.28 9.84 3.73
C VAL A 101 -5.64 9.15 3.83
N VAL A 102 -5.79 8.05 3.10
CA VAL A 102 -7.07 7.32 2.99
C VAL A 102 -7.01 5.90 3.54
N ALA A 103 -5.80 5.39 3.82
CA ALA A 103 -5.58 4.06 4.37
C ALA A 103 -4.17 3.96 5.00
N VAL A 104 -3.92 2.88 5.73
CA VAL A 104 -2.58 2.46 6.17
C VAL A 104 -2.05 1.40 5.21
N GLY A 105 -0.86 1.61 4.66
CA GLY A 105 -0.29 0.77 3.59
C GLY A 105 0.96 1.38 2.94
N GLU A 106 1.66 0.68 2.06
CA GLU A 106 1.49 -0.74 1.71
C GLU A 106 2.08 -1.66 2.78
N LEU A 107 1.22 -2.46 3.42
CA LEU A 107 1.62 -3.43 4.44
C LEU A 107 1.69 -4.84 3.81
N GLY A 108 2.29 -5.81 4.50
CA GLY A 108 2.20 -7.21 4.10
C GLY A 108 3.45 -8.00 4.43
N PHE A 109 3.78 -8.96 3.57
CA PHE A 109 5.00 -9.77 3.61
C PHE A 109 5.81 -9.59 2.33
N ASP A 110 7.14 -9.72 2.42
CA ASP A 110 8.04 -9.89 1.27
C ASP A 110 8.74 -11.26 1.36
N LEU A 111 9.31 -11.57 2.54
CA LEU A 111 10.04 -12.81 2.81
C LEU A 111 9.35 -13.74 3.82
N ILE A 112 8.22 -13.32 4.40
CA ILE A 112 7.43 -14.10 5.37
C ILE A 112 8.25 -14.37 6.64
N THR A 113 8.89 -13.32 7.17
CA THR A 113 9.67 -13.39 8.41
C THR A 113 8.81 -13.08 9.63
N ASP A 114 9.29 -13.50 10.81
CA ASP A 114 8.62 -13.18 12.08
C ASP A 114 8.61 -11.66 12.32
N GLU A 115 9.68 -10.96 11.90
CA GLU A 115 9.80 -9.51 12.00
C GLU A 115 8.75 -8.79 11.13
N GLU A 116 8.56 -9.24 9.88
CA GLU A 116 7.50 -8.73 9.01
C GLU A 116 6.12 -8.89 9.66
N GLU A 117 5.84 -10.05 10.27
CA GLU A 117 4.56 -10.28 10.94
C GLU A 117 4.35 -9.36 12.15
N VAL A 118 5.39 -9.18 12.99
CA VAL A 118 5.32 -8.30 14.16
C VAL A 118 4.95 -6.88 13.75
N ILE A 119 5.58 -6.37 12.69
CA ILE A 119 5.33 -5.01 12.20
C ILE A 119 4.00 -4.91 11.46
N LEU A 120 3.61 -5.93 10.69
CA LEU A 120 2.30 -6.01 10.05
C LEU A 120 1.16 -5.92 11.09
N ARG A 121 1.23 -6.71 12.16
CA ARG A 121 0.22 -6.71 13.24
C ARG A 121 0.09 -5.33 13.90
N LYS A 122 1.23 -4.69 14.22
CA LYS A 122 1.23 -3.34 14.83
C LYS A 122 0.58 -2.30 13.93
N GLN A 123 0.93 -2.30 12.64
CA GLN A 123 0.37 -1.33 11.69
C GLN A 123 -1.12 -1.55 11.44
N MET A 124 -1.60 -2.80 11.42
CA MET A 124 -3.03 -3.09 11.34
C MET A 124 -3.79 -2.64 12.59
N GLU A 125 -3.23 -2.82 13.78
CA GLU A 125 -3.81 -2.30 15.02
C GLU A 125 -3.94 -0.77 14.98
N MET A 126 -2.86 -0.06 14.58
CA MET A 126 -2.87 1.39 14.42
C MET A 126 -3.95 1.85 13.43
N ALA A 127 -4.06 1.18 12.27
CA ALA A 127 -5.07 1.49 11.25
C ALA A 127 -6.50 1.38 11.80
N PHE A 128 -6.81 0.27 12.47
CA PHE A 128 -8.15 0.03 13.02
C PHE A 128 -8.48 0.96 14.18
N ASN A 129 -7.50 1.29 15.04
CA ASN A 129 -7.65 2.27 16.11
C ASN A 129 -7.95 3.67 15.57
N ALA A 130 -7.30 4.05 14.46
CA ALA A 130 -7.55 5.30 13.75
C ALA A 130 -8.82 5.28 12.89
N GLY A 131 -9.50 4.13 12.79
CA GLY A 131 -10.67 3.97 11.94
C GLY A 131 -10.36 4.06 10.44
N LEU A 132 -9.12 3.82 10.02
CA LEU A 132 -8.67 3.80 8.62
C LEU A 132 -8.73 2.37 8.01
N PRO A 133 -8.99 2.21 6.71
CA PRO A 133 -8.84 0.92 6.04
C PRO A 133 -7.36 0.55 5.87
N VAL A 134 -7.10 -0.71 5.50
CA VAL A 134 -5.74 -1.24 5.28
C VAL A 134 -5.56 -1.67 3.83
N MET A 135 -4.39 -1.37 3.27
CA MET A 135 -3.95 -1.85 1.97
C MET A 135 -2.77 -2.83 2.12
N ILE A 136 -2.98 -4.07 1.69
CA ILE A 136 -2.04 -5.17 1.76
C ILE A 136 -1.42 -5.42 0.38
N HIS A 137 -0.10 -5.45 0.33
CA HIS A 137 0.71 -5.93 -0.79
C HIS A 137 0.95 -7.45 -0.65
N THR A 138 0.51 -8.24 -1.62
CA THR A 138 0.86 -9.67 -1.66
C THR A 138 2.26 -9.88 -2.26
N PRO A 139 3.11 -10.73 -1.66
CA PRO A 139 4.53 -10.82 -2.00
C PRO A 139 4.78 -11.19 -3.46
N HIS A 140 5.96 -10.82 -3.96
CA HIS A 140 6.39 -11.15 -5.31
C HIS A 140 6.83 -12.62 -5.47
N ARG A 141 7.35 -13.22 -4.40
CA ARG A 141 7.76 -14.64 -4.33
C ARG A 141 6.86 -15.36 -3.33
N ASN A 142 6.63 -16.66 -3.52
CA ASN A 142 5.75 -17.46 -2.65
C ASN A 142 4.37 -16.78 -2.42
N LYS A 143 3.80 -16.18 -3.46
CA LYS A 143 2.64 -15.28 -3.36
C LYS A 143 1.42 -15.94 -2.68
N LEU A 144 1.11 -17.18 -3.02
CA LEU A 144 0.01 -17.92 -2.40
C LEU A 144 0.25 -18.14 -0.90
N GLU A 145 1.44 -18.61 -0.53
CA GLU A 145 1.82 -18.83 0.88
C GLU A 145 1.74 -17.53 1.69
N GLY A 146 2.33 -16.44 1.18
CA GLY A 146 2.27 -15.14 1.85
C GLY A 146 0.86 -14.56 1.92
N THR A 147 0.01 -14.82 0.92
CA THR A 147 -1.40 -14.41 0.95
C THR A 147 -2.16 -15.18 2.03
N LEU A 148 -2.02 -16.51 2.08
CA LEU A 148 -2.66 -17.33 3.11
C LEU A 148 -2.18 -16.94 4.50
N ARG A 149 -0.88 -16.69 4.70
CA ARG A 149 -0.34 -16.21 5.97
C ARG A 149 -0.94 -14.86 6.37
N THR A 150 -1.09 -13.94 5.42
CA THR A 150 -1.74 -12.65 5.68
C THR A 150 -3.18 -12.83 6.15
N ILE A 151 -3.94 -13.71 5.49
CA ILE A 151 -5.33 -14.03 5.86
C ILE A 151 -5.38 -14.61 7.29
N GLU A 152 -4.50 -15.55 7.62
CA GLU A 152 -4.40 -16.13 8.97
C GLU A 152 -4.13 -15.04 10.03
N VAL A 153 -3.16 -14.16 9.79
CA VAL A 153 -2.83 -13.05 10.71
C VAL A 153 -4.04 -12.14 10.94
N ILE A 154 -4.75 -11.79 9.87
CA ILE A 154 -5.95 -10.94 9.94
C ILE A 154 -7.07 -11.63 10.74
N GLN A 155 -7.29 -12.93 10.51
CA GLN A 155 -8.28 -13.73 11.24
C GLN A 155 -7.93 -13.87 12.71
N ASP A 156 -6.66 -14.14 13.03
CA ASP A 156 -6.15 -14.23 14.39
C ASP A 156 -6.37 -12.92 15.17
N MET A 157 -6.22 -11.78 14.49
CA MET A 157 -6.49 -10.46 15.07
C MET A 157 -7.99 -10.13 15.17
N GLY A 158 -8.86 -10.92 14.54
CA GLY A 158 -10.31 -10.68 14.54
C GLY A 158 -10.72 -9.40 13.81
N LEU A 159 -9.96 -8.97 12.81
CA LEU A 159 -10.20 -7.73 12.08
C LEU A 159 -11.31 -7.91 11.02
N ASP A 160 -12.05 -6.84 10.74
CA ASP A 160 -13.10 -6.83 9.72
C ASP A 160 -12.49 -6.85 8.31
N PRO A 161 -12.67 -7.95 7.52
CA PRO A 161 -12.07 -8.07 6.20
C PRO A 161 -12.65 -7.06 5.20
N THR A 162 -13.85 -6.51 5.44
CA THR A 162 -14.48 -5.52 4.55
C THR A 162 -13.77 -4.16 4.57
N ARG A 163 -12.85 -3.97 5.52
CA ARG A 163 -11.99 -2.80 5.70
C ARG A 163 -10.58 -2.99 5.13
N ILE A 164 -10.31 -4.13 4.50
CA ILE A 164 -8.97 -4.52 4.05
C ILE A 164 -9.00 -4.84 2.55
N LEU A 165 -8.08 -4.21 1.82
CA LEU A 165 -7.78 -4.50 0.42
C LEU A 165 -6.54 -5.38 0.33
N ILE A 166 -6.69 -6.59 -0.20
CA ILE A 166 -5.56 -7.43 -0.62
C ILE A 166 -5.28 -7.14 -2.09
N ASP A 167 -4.14 -6.52 -2.34
CA ASP A 167 -3.73 -6.08 -3.68
C ASP A 167 -2.79 -7.08 -4.36
N HIS A 168 -2.60 -6.88 -5.67
CA HIS A 168 -1.78 -7.70 -6.55
C HIS A 168 -2.20 -9.17 -6.58
N ASN A 169 -3.50 -9.45 -6.45
CA ASN A 169 -4.02 -10.80 -6.57
C ASN A 169 -3.72 -11.38 -7.97
N THR A 170 -3.43 -12.67 -8.00
CA THR A 170 -3.30 -13.49 -9.21
C THR A 170 -4.42 -14.52 -9.26
N GLU A 171 -4.48 -15.30 -10.33
CA GLU A 171 -5.40 -16.42 -10.49
C GLU A 171 -5.32 -17.43 -9.32
N GLU A 172 -4.16 -17.54 -8.67
CA GLU A 172 -3.93 -18.46 -7.56
C GLU A 172 -4.42 -17.90 -6.21
N THR A 173 -4.45 -16.58 -6.04
CA THR A 173 -4.68 -15.94 -4.72
C THR A 173 -6.04 -15.27 -4.58
N ILE A 174 -6.66 -14.89 -5.70
CA ILE A 174 -7.93 -14.17 -5.70
C ILE A 174 -9.04 -14.98 -5.02
N GLY A 175 -9.08 -16.30 -5.23
CA GLY A 175 -10.09 -17.18 -4.62
C GLY A 175 -10.04 -17.11 -3.09
N ALA A 176 -8.84 -17.30 -2.52
CA ALA A 176 -8.64 -17.20 -1.07
C ALA A 176 -9.02 -15.82 -0.52
N SER A 177 -8.68 -14.73 -1.22
CA SER A 177 -9.03 -13.38 -0.78
C SER A 177 -10.55 -13.15 -0.81
N LEU A 178 -11.24 -13.53 -1.90
CA LEU A 178 -12.69 -13.36 -2.04
C LEU A 178 -13.48 -14.21 -1.05
N GLU A 179 -13.11 -15.47 -0.88
CA GLU A 179 -13.79 -16.41 0.02
C GLU A 179 -13.74 -15.96 1.49
N ASN A 180 -12.73 -15.15 1.85
CA ASN A 180 -12.56 -14.59 3.18
C ASN A 180 -13.08 -13.13 3.32
N GLY A 181 -13.77 -12.61 2.31
CA GLY A 181 -14.51 -11.33 2.40
C GLY A 181 -13.67 -10.06 2.18
N PHE A 182 -12.46 -10.18 1.63
CA PHE A 182 -11.58 -9.05 1.35
C PHE A 182 -11.93 -8.32 0.07
N TRP A 183 -11.61 -7.02 0.00
CA TRP A 183 -11.49 -6.35 -1.29
C TRP A 183 -10.28 -6.90 -2.05
N CYS A 184 -10.43 -7.13 -3.35
CA CYS A 184 -9.40 -7.78 -4.17
C CYS A 184 -8.88 -6.85 -5.26
N GLY A 185 -7.65 -6.37 -5.08
CA GLY A 185 -6.93 -5.54 -6.04
C GLY A 185 -6.26 -6.37 -7.13
N HIS A 186 -6.33 -5.86 -8.36
CA HIS A 186 -5.76 -6.47 -9.55
C HIS A 186 -4.82 -5.48 -10.22
N THR A 187 -3.62 -5.92 -10.53
CA THR A 187 -2.64 -5.08 -11.22
C THR A 187 -2.53 -5.47 -12.67
N VAL A 188 -2.85 -4.51 -13.53
CA VAL A 188 -2.71 -4.66 -14.97
C VAL A 188 -1.31 -4.23 -15.37
N TYR A 189 -0.53 -5.15 -15.92
CA TYR A 189 0.70 -4.80 -16.61
C TYR A 189 0.62 -5.25 -18.06
N PRO A 190 1.01 -4.39 -19.02
CA PRO A 190 0.78 -4.66 -20.44
C PRO A 190 1.44 -5.95 -20.97
N VAL A 191 2.45 -6.48 -20.26
CA VAL A 191 3.22 -7.66 -20.68
C VAL A 191 3.17 -8.80 -19.66
N THR A 192 3.11 -8.50 -18.36
CA THR A 192 3.44 -9.49 -17.31
C THR A 192 2.27 -9.93 -16.43
N LYS A 193 1.14 -9.22 -16.41
CA LYS A 193 -0.02 -9.53 -15.56
C LYS A 193 -1.34 -9.27 -16.29
N LEU A 194 -2.31 -10.19 -16.14
CA LEU A 194 -3.65 -10.12 -16.73
C LEU A 194 -3.62 -10.08 -18.26
N SER A 195 -2.92 -11.04 -18.87
CA SER A 195 -3.07 -11.29 -20.31
C SER A 195 -4.47 -11.86 -20.60
N PRO A 196 -5.02 -11.76 -21.81
CA PRO A 196 -6.38 -12.23 -22.09
C PRO A 196 -6.67 -13.69 -21.68
N GLU A 197 -5.64 -14.54 -21.61
CA GLU A 197 -5.73 -15.94 -21.21
C GLU A 197 -5.75 -16.17 -19.70
N ARG A 198 -5.44 -15.16 -18.87
CA ARG A 198 -5.26 -15.22 -17.42
C ARG A 198 -6.16 -14.23 -16.69
#